data_AF-A0A8H7DAP2-F1
#
_entry.id   AF-A0A8H7DAP2-F1
#
_cell.length_a   1.000
_cell.length_b   1.000
_cell.length_c   1.000
_cell.angle_alpha   90.00
_cell.angle_beta   90.00
_cell.angle_gamma   90.00
#
_symmetry.space_group_name_H-M   'P 1'
#
loop_
_entity.id
_entity.type
_entity.pdbx_description
1 polymer ?
#
loop_
_entity_poly.entity_id
_entity_poly.type
_entity_poly.pdbx_seq_one_letter_code
_entity_poly.pdbx_strand_id
1 'polypeptide(L)'
;MNVPELVLQFLEPLTLRDLISATHVCQQWRALVPKIDSPTRLRLLGLSFRDVTSPHPISLSVRISYVEKIETKYSVVIPEPYRTILTEWPSSQPPPGMHWPHSVRFHASGFCYCRRGSDNSPDRCSCEGEDVHDVLMKMPEEVYRLVVEEGVVPVEEHERDYSWELFDKPLRLYTPEQNSQTMRFIRAQPLAAIEGRGDRWMSLKFSTLRLSRYHVHTTLDDNRGFQTSDGIFVLILDGPSRGQIHAWETDTWYDGFEAEDFWEWNYL
;
A
#
# COMPACT_ATOMS: atom_id res chain seq x y z
N MET A 1 12.65 29.93 30.86
CA MET A 1 12.54 28.66 30.12
C MET A 1 12.38 27.58 31.15
N ASN A 2 11.23 26.91 31.22
CA ASN A 2 11.02 25.85 32.20
C ASN A 2 11.76 24.59 31.74
N VAL A 3 12.20 23.80 32.71
CA VAL A 3 12.93 22.54 32.49
C VAL A 3 12.22 21.61 31.48
N PRO A 4 10.88 21.47 31.46
CA PRO A 4 10.19 20.66 30.45
C PRO A 4 10.38 21.13 29.01
N GLU A 5 10.38 22.46 28.74
CA GLU A 5 10.54 22.96 27.36
C GLU A 5 11.97 22.72 26.84
N LEU A 6 12.97 22.83 27.71
CA LEU A 6 14.36 22.52 27.35
C LEU A 6 14.52 21.03 27.00
N VAL A 7 13.90 20.13 27.78
CA VAL A 7 13.94 18.69 27.51
C VAL A 7 13.23 18.34 26.20
N LEU A 8 12.10 18.99 25.88
CA LEU A 8 11.42 18.80 24.60
C LEU A 8 12.32 19.16 23.42
N GLN A 9 13.04 20.29 23.49
CA GLN A 9 14.00 20.69 22.45
C GLN A 9 15.15 19.69 22.26
N PHE A 10 15.59 19.02 23.33
CA PHE A 10 16.60 17.97 23.23
C PHE A 10 16.07 16.66 22.62
N LEU A 11 14.80 16.34 22.86
CA LEU A 11 14.19 15.12 22.38
C LEU A 11 13.69 15.23 20.92
N GLU A 12 13.27 16.41 20.48
CA GLU A 12 12.70 16.68 19.16
C GLU A 12 13.54 16.18 17.96
N PRO A 13 14.89 16.35 17.92
CA PRO A 13 15.69 15.89 16.79
C PRO A 13 16.03 14.39 16.83
N LEU A 14 15.63 13.66 17.88
CA LEU A 14 16.03 12.26 18.07
C LEU A 14 15.33 11.31 17.10
N THR A 15 16.01 10.21 16.75
CA THR A 15 15.41 9.11 15.99
C THR A 15 14.42 8.33 16.85
N LEU A 16 13.49 7.58 16.25
CA LEU A 16 12.60 6.69 17.02
C LEU A 16 13.37 5.76 17.98
N ARG A 17 14.54 5.23 17.57
CA ARG A 17 15.37 4.38 18.43
C ARG A 17 15.85 5.13 19.68
N ASP A 18 16.29 6.37 19.50
CA ASP A 18 16.78 7.22 20.59
C ASP A 18 15.61 7.66 21.47
N LEU A 19 14.44 7.92 20.90
CA LEU A 19 13.21 8.21 21.63
C LEU A 19 12.73 7.02 22.48
N ILE A 20 12.80 5.79 21.95
CA ILE A 20 12.54 4.58 22.73
C ILE A 20 13.50 4.52 23.92
N SER A 21 14.80 4.74 23.67
CA SER A 21 15.82 4.76 24.73
C SER A 21 15.54 5.85 25.77
N ALA A 22 15.11 7.04 25.34
CA ALA A 22 14.72 8.15 26.21
C ALA A 22 13.56 7.79 27.15
N THR A 23 12.60 6.94 26.71
CA THR A 23 11.50 6.48 27.59
C THR A 23 11.95 5.61 28.77
N HIS A 24 13.17 5.08 28.73
CA HIS A 24 13.77 4.28 29.81
C HIS A 24 14.63 5.10 30.79
N VAL A 25 14.93 6.36 30.49
CA VAL A 25 15.80 7.22 31.33
C VAL A 25 15.12 7.56 32.67
N CYS A 26 13.93 8.18 32.63
CA CYS A 26 13.17 8.51 33.83
C CYS A 26 11.67 8.75 33.50
N GLN A 27 10.84 8.86 34.55
CA GLN A 27 9.39 9.09 34.38
C GLN A 27 9.08 10.40 33.63
N GLN A 28 9.87 11.46 33.86
CA GLN A 28 9.67 12.75 33.20
C GLN A 28 9.90 12.64 31.68
N TRP A 29 10.99 11.99 31.26
CA TRP A 29 11.29 11.81 29.83
C TRP A 29 10.22 10.95 29.14
N ARG A 30 9.81 9.85 29.79
CA ARG A 30 8.71 9.00 29.32
C ARG A 30 7.40 9.77 29.11
N ALA A 31 7.11 10.76 29.97
CA ALA A 31 5.91 11.60 29.84
C ALA A 31 6.04 12.71 28.78
N LEU A 32 7.27 13.04 28.35
CA LEU A 32 7.53 14.12 27.38
C LEU A 32 7.73 13.60 25.95
N VAL A 33 8.32 12.41 25.77
CA VAL A 33 8.53 11.80 24.43
C VAL A 33 7.26 11.78 23.57
N PRO A 34 6.07 11.41 24.08
CA PRO A 34 4.86 11.40 23.25
C PRO A 34 4.37 12.79 22.80
N LYS A 35 4.92 13.88 23.32
CA LYS A 35 4.43 15.24 23.06
C LYS A 35 5.12 15.94 21.90
N ILE A 36 6.23 15.40 21.42
CA ILE A 36 7.07 15.99 20.37
C ILE A 36 6.91 15.29 19.02
N ASP A 37 6.14 14.20 18.97
CA ASP A 37 6.29 13.24 17.89
C ASP A 37 5.06 13.15 16.97
N SER A 38 5.31 12.72 15.74
CA SER A 38 4.27 12.51 14.72
C SER A 38 3.32 11.36 15.10
N PRO A 39 2.07 11.35 14.62
CA PRO A 39 1.14 10.24 14.86
C PRO A 39 1.72 8.87 14.50
N THR A 40 2.51 8.81 13.42
CA THR A 40 3.19 7.59 12.94
C THR A 40 4.22 7.07 13.93
N ARG A 41 5.14 7.92 14.39
CA ARG A 41 6.17 7.51 15.36
C ARG A 41 5.59 7.25 16.74
N LEU A 42 4.54 7.95 17.17
CA LEU A 42 3.79 7.62 18.39
C LEU A 42 3.20 6.20 18.34
N ARG A 43 2.64 5.82 17.18
CA ARG A 43 2.15 4.46 16.97
C ARG A 43 3.28 3.44 17.03
N LEU A 44 4.42 3.71 16.38
CA LEU A 44 5.60 2.84 16.46
C LEU A 44 6.13 2.70 17.89
N LEU A 45 6.19 3.79 18.65
CA LEU A 45 6.59 3.77 20.07
C LEU A 45 5.66 2.88 20.90
N GLY A 46 4.35 2.92 20.65
CA GLY A 46 3.41 2.02 21.33
C GLY A 46 3.60 0.54 20.96
N LEU A 47 4.13 0.26 19.78
CA LEU A 47 4.38 -1.08 19.27
C LEU A 47 5.73 -1.66 19.69
N SER A 48 6.73 -0.82 19.99
CA SER A 48 8.10 -1.27 20.32
C SER A 48 8.22 -2.11 21.59
N PHE A 49 7.18 -2.13 22.41
CA PHE A 49 7.14 -2.88 23.67
C PHE A 49 6.40 -4.22 23.56
N ARG A 50 6.10 -4.68 22.35
CA ARG A 50 5.42 -5.96 22.10
C ARG A 50 6.40 -6.96 21.49
N ASP A 51 6.24 -8.23 21.85
CA ASP A 51 7.01 -9.31 21.24
C ASP A 51 6.63 -9.47 19.76
N VAL A 52 7.64 -9.71 18.92
CA VAL A 52 7.44 -10.00 17.50
C VAL A 52 8.26 -11.20 17.08
N THR A 53 7.58 -12.13 16.40
CA THR A 53 8.23 -13.20 15.65
C THR A 53 7.84 -13.07 14.18
N SER A 54 8.84 -13.03 13.29
CA SER A 54 8.61 -13.18 11.85
C SER A 54 9.73 -14.01 11.23
N PRO A 55 9.40 -14.84 10.21
CA PRO A 55 10.35 -15.74 9.57
C PRO A 55 11.37 -15.02 8.67
N HIS A 56 11.18 -13.73 8.38
CA HIS A 56 11.98 -12.99 7.40
C HIS A 56 12.51 -11.66 7.98
N PRO A 57 13.47 -11.69 8.91
CA PRO A 57 14.04 -10.46 9.46
C PRO A 57 14.78 -9.67 8.39
N ILE A 58 14.58 -8.35 8.35
CA ILE A 58 15.27 -7.41 7.45
C ILE A 58 15.92 -6.31 8.28
N SER A 59 17.24 -6.16 8.17
CA SER A 59 17.97 -5.15 8.93
C SER A 59 17.54 -3.73 8.57
N LEU A 60 17.75 -2.79 9.50
CA LEU A 60 17.50 -1.38 9.27
C LEU A 60 18.32 -0.83 8.08
N SER A 61 19.58 -1.25 7.96
CA SER A 61 20.45 -0.84 6.85
C SER A 61 19.91 -1.23 5.47
N VAL A 62 19.35 -2.44 5.35
CA VAL A 62 18.75 -2.91 4.09
C VAL A 62 17.47 -2.14 3.78
N ARG A 63 16.64 -1.84 4.79
CA ARG A 63 15.43 -1.04 4.59
C ARG A 63 15.74 0.40 4.18
N ILE A 64 16.75 1.03 4.78
CA ILE A 64 17.23 2.36 4.37
C ILE A 64 17.75 2.30 2.93
N SER A 65 18.60 1.33 2.60
CA SER A 65 19.11 1.16 1.23
C SER A 65 17.99 0.91 0.21
N TYR A 66 16.92 0.21 0.58
CA TYR A 66 15.74 0.04 -0.25
C TYR A 66 15.07 1.39 -0.53
N VAL A 67 14.79 2.18 0.52
CA VAL A 67 14.18 3.51 0.37
C VAL A 67 15.05 4.40 -0.51
N GLU A 68 16.35 4.48 -0.24
CA GLU A 68 17.30 5.26 -1.03
C GLU A 68 17.33 4.84 -2.50
N LYS A 69 17.34 3.52 -2.77
CA LYS A 69 17.26 2.98 -4.14
C LYS A 69 16.00 3.47 -4.83
N ILE A 70 14.83 3.34 -4.19
CA ILE A 70 13.55 3.72 -4.79
C ILE A 70 13.49 5.22 -5.04
N GLU A 71 13.77 6.03 -4.02
CA GLU A 71 13.64 7.48 -4.10
C GLU A 71 14.64 8.08 -5.10
N THR A 72 15.86 7.54 -5.17
CA THR A 72 16.89 8.02 -6.10
C THR A 72 16.67 7.53 -7.52
N LYS A 73 16.45 6.23 -7.73
CA LYS A 73 16.35 5.63 -9.07
C LYS A 73 15.13 6.15 -9.83
N TYR A 74 14.00 6.34 -9.13
CA TYR A 74 12.73 6.71 -9.74
C TYR A 74 12.37 8.19 -9.53
N SER A 75 13.17 8.95 -8.78
CA SER A 75 12.90 10.37 -8.48
C SER A 75 11.53 10.58 -7.82
N VAL A 76 11.15 9.68 -6.92
CA VAL A 76 9.88 9.72 -6.16
C VAL A 76 10.18 9.83 -4.67
N VAL A 77 9.16 10.16 -3.88
CA VAL A 77 9.24 10.08 -2.41
C VAL A 77 8.26 9.03 -1.93
N ILE A 78 8.68 8.10 -1.08
CA ILE A 78 7.75 7.11 -0.51
C ILE A 78 6.83 7.81 0.50
N PRO A 79 5.50 7.54 0.49
CA PRO A 79 4.58 8.10 1.48
C PRO A 79 5.02 7.88 2.94
N GLU A 80 4.88 8.93 3.76
CA GLU A 80 5.48 9.04 5.11
C GLU A 80 5.17 7.88 6.07
N PRO A 81 3.94 7.34 6.17
CA PRO A 81 3.68 6.20 7.06
C PRO A 81 4.55 4.99 6.73
N TYR A 82 4.67 4.65 5.44
CA TYR A 82 5.47 3.51 5.00
C TYR A 82 6.97 3.81 5.06
N ARG A 83 7.37 5.00 4.61
CA ARG A 83 8.77 5.47 4.65
C ARG A 83 9.33 5.43 6.07
N THR A 84 8.61 6.01 7.04
CA THR A 84 9.00 6.04 8.46
C THR A 84 9.18 4.64 9.04
N ILE A 85 8.26 3.71 8.74
CA ILE A 85 8.40 2.31 9.19
C ILE A 85 9.68 1.69 8.65
N LEU A 86 9.99 1.90 7.37
CA LEU A 86 11.20 1.35 6.76
C LEU A 86 12.47 1.97 7.34
N THR A 87 12.51 3.29 7.56
CA THR A 87 13.73 4.00 7.93
C THR A 87 13.97 4.15 9.44
N GLU A 88 12.95 3.93 10.29
CA GLU A 88 13.09 4.21 11.72
C GLU A 88 12.75 3.06 12.65
N TRP A 89 11.93 2.10 12.22
CA TRP A 89 11.58 0.98 13.08
C TRP A 89 12.84 0.20 13.49
N PRO A 90 13.15 0.04 14.78
CA PRO A 90 14.47 -0.43 15.21
C PRO A 90 14.67 -1.96 15.08
N SER A 91 13.58 -2.73 15.06
CA SER A 91 13.66 -4.19 14.97
C SER A 91 13.87 -4.65 13.54
N SER A 92 14.57 -5.77 13.36
CA SER A 92 14.61 -6.44 12.04
C SER A 92 13.30 -7.15 11.70
N GLN A 93 12.47 -7.42 12.70
CA GLN A 93 11.11 -7.92 12.53
C GLN A 93 10.16 -6.76 12.19
N PRO A 94 9.08 -6.96 11.42
CA PRO A 94 8.10 -5.91 11.17
C PRO A 94 7.39 -5.50 12.47
N PRO A 95 6.72 -4.33 12.52
CA PRO A 95 5.87 -4.01 13.65
C PRO A 95 4.78 -5.10 13.87
N PRO A 96 4.33 -5.34 15.12
CA PRO A 96 3.29 -6.31 15.44
C PRO A 96 2.03 -6.12 14.58
N GLY A 97 1.51 -7.21 14.01
CA GLY A 97 0.34 -7.19 13.13
C GLY A 97 0.65 -6.79 11.68
N MET A 98 1.91 -6.54 11.34
CA MET A 98 2.35 -6.19 9.98
C MET A 98 3.32 -7.23 9.43
N HIS A 99 3.60 -7.13 8.14
CA HIS A 99 4.59 -7.96 7.44
C HIS A 99 5.55 -7.06 6.64
N TRP A 100 6.74 -7.59 6.34
CA TRP A 100 7.60 -6.94 5.35
C TRP A 100 7.06 -7.19 3.93
N PRO A 101 6.85 -6.16 3.10
CA PRO A 101 6.36 -6.33 1.74
C PRO A 101 7.31 -7.20 0.91
N HIS A 102 6.79 -7.90 -0.11
CA HIS A 102 7.61 -8.77 -0.97
C HIS A 102 8.74 -8.01 -1.66
N SER A 103 8.52 -6.75 -2.05
CA SER A 103 9.55 -5.90 -2.68
C SER A 103 10.76 -5.67 -1.77
N VAL A 104 10.54 -5.34 -0.49
CA VAL A 104 11.63 -5.15 0.48
C VAL A 104 12.32 -6.47 0.80
N ARG A 105 11.56 -7.56 0.93
CA ARG A 105 12.12 -8.90 1.16
C ARG A 105 12.98 -9.35 -0.02
N PHE A 106 12.54 -9.09 -1.25
CA PHE A 106 13.32 -9.37 -2.45
C PHE A 106 14.60 -8.54 -2.49
N HIS A 107 14.53 -7.24 -2.19
CA HIS A 107 15.73 -6.40 -2.09
C HIS A 107 16.74 -6.95 -1.07
N ALA A 108 16.26 -7.49 0.05
CA ALA A 108 17.10 -8.05 1.10
C ALA A 108 17.77 -9.37 0.72
N SER A 109 17.09 -10.25 -0.03
CA SER A 109 17.53 -11.64 -0.23
C SER A 109 17.85 -12.02 -1.67
N GLY A 110 17.40 -11.24 -2.65
CA GLY A 110 17.44 -11.58 -4.07
C GLY A 110 16.43 -12.67 -4.49
N PHE A 111 15.56 -13.14 -3.59
CA PHE A 111 14.57 -14.19 -3.88
C PHE A 111 13.14 -13.63 -3.94
N CYS A 112 12.41 -13.92 -5.02
CA CYS A 112 10.98 -13.61 -5.14
C CYS A 112 10.21 -14.61 -4.26
N TYR A 113 9.53 -14.14 -3.22
CA TYR A 113 8.75 -14.97 -2.29
C TYR A 113 7.36 -15.32 -2.82
N CYS A 114 7.28 -15.45 -4.13
CA CYS A 114 6.08 -15.67 -4.90
C CYS A 114 5.73 -17.15 -4.73
N ARG A 115 4.52 -17.47 -4.25
CA ARG A 115 4.12 -18.87 -4.07
C ARG A 115 4.19 -19.53 -5.45
N ARG A 116 5.10 -20.49 -5.62
CA ARG A 116 5.17 -21.30 -6.84
C ARG A 116 3.80 -21.93 -7.01
N GLY A 117 3.05 -21.49 -8.02
CA GLY A 117 1.94 -22.29 -8.53
C GLY A 117 2.47 -23.68 -8.87
N SER A 118 1.59 -24.66 -8.87
CA SER A 118 1.88 -26.09 -9.12
C SER A 118 2.67 -26.38 -10.40
N ASP A 119 2.86 -25.40 -11.28
CA ASP A 119 3.68 -25.50 -12.46
C ASP A 119 5.10 -24.99 -12.19
N ASN A 120 6.06 -25.91 -12.28
CA ASN A 120 7.51 -25.76 -12.08
C ASN A 120 8.22 -24.78 -13.05
N SER A 121 7.62 -23.62 -13.36
CA SER A 121 8.26 -22.55 -14.11
C SER A 121 8.83 -21.49 -13.14
N PRO A 122 10.13 -21.59 -12.76
CA PRO A 122 10.79 -20.55 -11.97
C PRO A 122 10.80 -19.17 -12.66
N ASP A 123 10.47 -19.11 -13.96
CA ASP A 123 10.61 -17.92 -14.81
C ASP A 123 9.45 -16.91 -14.68
N ARG A 124 8.32 -17.27 -14.04
CA ARG A 124 7.15 -16.37 -13.96
C ARG A 124 7.18 -15.40 -12.78
N CYS A 125 8.13 -15.57 -11.88
CA CYS A 125 8.16 -14.83 -10.64
C CYS A 125 9.27 -13.77 -10.72
N SER A 126 9.02 -12.76 -11.57
CA SER A 126 9.86 -11.58 -11.68
C SER A 126 9.51 -10.59 -10.56
N CYS A 127 10.35 -10.53 -9.53
CA CYS A 127 10.46 -9.37 -8.64
C CYS A 127 11.49 -8.36 -9.16
N GLU A 128 12.16 -8.67 -10.27
CA GLU A 128 13.19 -7.84 -10.86
C GLU A 128 12.56 -6.89 -11.90
N GLY A 129 12.86 -5.59 -11.81
CA GLY A 129 12.57 -4.64 -12.89
C GLY A 129 11.39 -3.69 -12.71
N GLU A 130 10.51 -3.88 -11.73
CA GLU A 130 9.26 -3.09 -11.61
C GLU A 130 8.95 -2.68 -10.16
N ASP A 131 9.94 -2.13 -9.45
CA ASP A 131 9.69 -1.60 -8.10
C ASP A 131 8.65 -0.46 -8.17
N VAL A 132 8.90 0.52 -9.03
CA VAL A 132 7.98 1.62 -9.34
C VAL A 132 7.56 1.51 -10.79
N HIS A 133 6.26 1.57 -11.04
CA HIS A 133 5.68 1.52 -12.37
C HIS A 133 4.33 2.22 -12.40
N ASP A 134 3.93 2.61 -13.61
CA ASP A 134 2.63 3.21 -13.86
C ASP A 134 1.59 2.10 -14.02
N VAL A 135 0.50 2.17 -13.25
CA VAL A 135 -0.69 1.35 -13.48
C VAL A 135 -1.78 2.18 -14.13
N LEU A 136 -2.57 1.52 -14.97
CA LEU A 136 -3.73 2.13 -15.60
C LEU A 136 -4.99 1.55 -14.98
N MET A 137 -5.91 2.42 -14.57
CA MET A 137 -7.30 2.05 -14.31
C MET A 137 -8.12 2.45 -15.52
N LYS A 138 -8.61 1.45 -16.24
CA LYS A 138 -9.48 1.65 -17.40
C LYS A 138 -10.93 1.65 -16.94
N MET A 139 -11.71 2.59 -17.47
CA MET A 139 -13.16 2.64 -17.25
C MET A 139 -13.85 3.26 -18.46
N PRO A 140 -15.13 2.94 -18.71
CA PRO A 140 -15.92 3.66 -19.69
C PRO A 140 -16.10 5.12 -19.31
N GLU A 141 -16.21 5.99 -20.31
CA GLU A 141 -16.51 7.40 -20.12
C GLU A 141 -17.86 7.61 -19.41
N GLU A 142 -18.88 6.78 -19.70
CA GLU A 142 -20.17 6.88 -19.03
C GLU A 142 -20.07 6.56 -17.53
N VAL A 143 -19.30 5.53 -17.16
CA VAL A 143 -19.05 5.20 -15.75
C VAL A 143 -18.32 6.35 -15.06
N TYR A 144 -17.28 6.91 -15.69
CA TYR A 144 -16.60 8.09 -15.14
C TYR A 144 -17.56 9.24 -14.88
N ARG A 145 -18.43 9.57 -15.85
CA ARG A 145 -19.41 10.66 -15.71
C ARG A 145 -20.41 10.40 -14.58
N LEU A 146 -20.99 9.19 -14.50
CA LEU A 146 -21.90 8.83 -13.41
C LEU A 146 -21.22 8.94 -12.03
N VAL A 147 -19.97 8.50 -11.93
CA VAL A 147 -19.22 8.53 -10.68
C VAL A 147 -18.82 9.95 -10.27
N VAL A 148 -18.34 10.76 -11.22
CA VAL A 148 -17.78 12.09 -10.94
C VAL A 148 -18.83 13.19 -10.95
N GLU A 149 -19.73 13.20 -11.93
CA GLU A 149 -20.77 14.24 -12.08
C GLU A 149 -21.97 13.95 -11.17
N GLU A 150 -22.40 12.70 -11.08
CA GLU A 150 -23.65 12.33 -10.37
C GLU A 150 -23.41 11.68 -9.01
N GLY A 151 -22.21 11.12 -8.76
CA GLY A 151 -21.85 10.51 -7.48
C GLY A 151 -22.56 9.20 -7.19
N VAL A 152 -23.07 8.51 -8.22
CA VAL A 152 -23.84 7.27 -8.10
C VAL A 152 -23.08 6.09 -8.72
N VAL A 153 -23.28 4.89 -8.16
CA VAL A 153 -22.81 3.64 -8.77
C VAL A 153 -23.78 3.29 -9.91
N PRO A 154 -23.30 2.94 -11.11
CA PRO A 154 -24.18 2.54 -12.21
C PRO A 154 -25.02 1.30 -11.82
N VAL A 155 -26.34 1.39 -11.93
CA VAL A 155 -27.29 0.34 -11.46
C VAL A 155 -27.97 -0.38 -12.64
N GLU A 156 -28.05 0.25 -13.81
CA GLU A 156 -28.79 -0.24 -14.97
C GLU A 156 -28.04 -1.33 -15.76
N GLU A 157 -28.80 -2.24 -16.36
CA GLU A 157 -28.30 -3.49 -16.98
C GLU A 157 -27.33 -3.25 -18.17
N HIS A 158 -27.53 -2.18 -18.94
CA HIS A 158 -26.64 -1.80 -20.06
C HIS A 158 -25.33 -1.12 -19.61
N GLU A 159 -25.32 -0.57 -18.39
CA GLU A 159 -24.14 0.00 -17.73
C GLU A 159 -23.37 -1.07 -16.96
N ARG A 160 -24.04 -2.17 -16.56
CA ARG A 160 -23.41 -3.34 -15.89
C ARG A 160 -22.39 -4.04 -16.76
N ASP A 161 -22.59 -4.16 -18.06
CA ASP A 161 -21.63 -4.84 -18.95
C ASP A 161 -20.23 -4.21 -18.90
N TYR A 162 -20.12 -2.95 -18.47
CA TYR A 162 -18.84 -2.28 -18.30
C TYR A 162 -18.52 -1.87 -16.85
N SER A 163 -19.52 -1.71 -16.00
CA SER A 163 -19.32 -1.44 -14.58
C SER A 163 -18.97 -2.70 -13.79
N TRP A 164 -19.27 -3.91 -14.32
CA TRP A 164 -18.98 -5.16 -13.62
C TRP A 164 -17.50 -5.32 -13.28
N GLU A 165 -16.59 -4.85 -14.15
CA GLU A 165 -15.14 -4.96 -13.92
C GLU A 165 -14.66 -4.13 -12.71
N LEU A 166 -15.39 -3.05 -12.39
CA LEU A 166 -15.08 -2.12 -11.31
C LEU A 166 -16.01 -2.26 -10.10
N PHE A 167 -17.21 -2.82 -10.27
CA PHE A 167 -18.25 -2.92 -9.24
C PHE A 167 -18.90 -4.30 -9.01
N ASP A 168 -18.58 -5.34 -9.79
CA ASP A 168 -19.23 -6.66 -9.68
C ASP A 168 -18.31 -7.87 -10.01
N LYS A 169 -16.99 -7.69 -10.08
CA LYS A 169 -16.01 -8.74 -10.41
C LYS A 169 -15.71 -9.66 -9.20
N PRO A 170 -16.06 -10.96 -9.23
CA PRO A 170 -16.13 -11.81 -8.04
C PRO A 170 -14.77 -12.29 -7.47
N LEU A 171 -13.64 -11.86 -8.02
CA LEU A 171 -12.35 -12.52 -7.75
C LEU A 171 -11.64 -12.06 -6.49
N ARG A 172 -11.89 -10.84 -5.99
CA ARG A 172 -11.30 -10.41 -4.73
C ARG A 172 -12.31 -10.07 -3.67
N LEU A 173 -12.98 -8.93 -3.72
CA LEU A 173 -13.84 -8.51 -2.62
C LEU A 173 -14.85 -7.46 -3.13
N TYR A 174 -16.14 -7.73 -2.93
CA TYR A 174 -17.21 -6.78 -3.20
C TYR A 174 -18.04 -6.53 -1.94
N THR A 175 -17.59 -5.58 -1.12
CA THR A 175 -18.45 -5.00 -0.08
C THR A 175 -18.92 -3.60 -0.48
N PRO A 176 -20.09 -3.15 -0.02
CA PRO A 176 -20.55 -1.78 -0.24
C PRO A 176 -19.54 -0.70 0.19
N GLU A 177 -18.75 -0.98 1.24
CA GLU A 177 -17.70 -0.10 1.73
C GLU A 177 -16.56 0.06 0.72
N GLN A 178 -16.12 -1.03 0.10
CA GLN A 178 -15.08 -0.98 -0.93
C GLN A 178 -15.57 -0.27 -2.19
N ASN A 179 -16.82 -0.49 -2.60
CA ASN A 179 -17.42 0.27 -3.71
C ASN A 179 -17.40 1.76 -3.40
N SER A 180 -17.79 2.13 -2.18
CA SER A 180 -17.75 3.52 -1.73
C SER A 180 -16.33 4.11 -1.76
N GLN A 181 -15.30 3.31 -1.49
CA GLN A 181 -13.91 3.75 -1.56
C GLN A 181 -13.40 3.87 -3.00
N THR A 182 -13.72 2.91 -3.87
CA THR A 182 -13.42 3.01 -5.31
C THR A 182 -14.07 4.25 -5.93
N MET A 183 -15.31 4.56 -5.55
CA MET A 183 -15.99 5.79 -5.96
C MET A 183 -15.24 7.04 -5.50
N ARG A 184 -14.84 7.10 -4.21
CA ARG A 184 -14.05 8.21 -3.68
C ARG A 184 -12.71 8.35 -4.39
N PHE A 185 -12.04 7.23 -4.66
CA PHE A 185 -10.77 7.17 -5.39
C PHE A 185 -10.89 7.78 -6.79
N ILE A 186 -11.92 7.39 -7.57
CA ILE A 186 -12.19 7.94 -8.90
C ILE A 186 -12.48 9.44 -8.84
N ARG A 187 -13.39 9.85 -7.94
CA ARG A 187 -13.82 11.25 -7.80
C ARG A 187 -12.71 12.19 -7.35
N ALA A 188 -11.73 11.67 -6.63
CA ALA A 188 -10.59 12.46 -6.18
C ALA A 188 -9.67 12.86 -7.34
N GLN A 189 -9.68 12.15 -8.47
CA GLN A 189 -8.73 12.40 -9.54
C GLN A 189 -9.06 13.66 -10.34
N PRO A 190 -8.05 14.49 -10.65
CA PRO A 190 -8.27 15.69 -11.46
C PRO A 190 -8.65 15.29 -12.90
N LEU A 191 -9.55 16.04 -13.52
CA LEU A 191 -9.98 15.82 -14.91
C LEU A 191 -8.81 15.75 -15.90
N ALA A 192 -7.71 16.47 -15.62
CA ALA A 192 -6.50 16.48 -16.44
C ALA A 192 -5.69 15.16 -16.38
N ALA A 193 -5.94 14.28 -15.40
CA ALA A 193 -5.29 12.97 -15.31
C ALA A 193 -5.96 11.89 -16.19
N ILE A 194 -6.99 12.28 -16.95
CA ILE A 194 -7.78 11.37 -17.77
C ILE A 194 -7.28 11.43 -19.20
N GLU A 195 -6.77 10.31 -19.68
CA GLU A 195 -6.45 10.12 -21.09
C GLU A 195 -7.66 9.50 -21.80
N GLY A 196 -8.31 10.28 -22.67
CA GLY A 196 -9.36 9.79 -23.56
C GLY A 196 -8.76 9.07 -24.75
N ARG A 197 -9.13 7.80 -24.96
CA ARG A 197 -8.60 6.98 -26.07
C ARG A 197 -9.40 7.09 -27.37
N GLY A 198 -10.45 7.92 -27.41
CA GLY A 198 -11.31 8.10 -28.59
C GLY A 198 -12.22 6.91 -28.90
N ASP A 199 -12.23 5.88 -28.04
CA ASP A 199 -12.92 4.60 -28.20
C ASP A 199 -13.94 4.31 -27.09
N ARG A 200 -14.49 5.36 -26.45
CA ARG A 200 -15.40 5.33 -25.26
C ARG A 200 -14.75 4.90 -23.95
N TRP A 201 -13.45 4.61 -23.95
CA TRP A 201 -12.69 4.30 -22.75
C TRP A 201 -11.87 5.49 -22.27
N MET A 202 -11.87 5.64 -20.95
CA MET A 202 -11.02 6.54 -20.19
C MET A 202 -9.98 5.72 -19.44
N SER A 203 -8.78 6.27 -19.31
CA SER A 203 -7.71 5.71 -18.49
C SER A 203 -7.26 6.72 -17.46
N LEU A 204 -7.24 6.30 -16.19
CA LEU A 204 -6.55 7.01 -15.11
C LEU A 204 -5.19 6.36 -14.90
N LYS A 205 -4.14 7.16 -14.95
CA LYS A 205 -2.76 6.71 -14.81
C LYS A 205 -2.24 7.07 -13.41
N PHE A 206 -1.62 6.11 -12.74
CA PHE A 206 -1.07 6.29 -11.39
C PHE A 206 0.37 5.82 -11.34
N SER A 207 1.26 6.64 -10.79
CA SER A 207 2.61 6.18 -10.46
C SER A 207 2.55 5.40 -9.15
N THR A 208 3.03 4.17 -9.14
CA THR A 208 2.86 3.28 -7.99
C THR A 208 4.13 2.57 -7.59
N LEU A 209 4.23 2.25 -6.30
CA LEU A 209 5.26 1.39 -5.74
C LEU A 209 4.67 0.00 -5.46
N ARG A 210 5.25 -1.03 -6.05
CA ARG A 210 4.87 -2.41 -5.79
C ARG A 210 5.19 -2.81 -4.35
N LEU A 211 4.18 -3.29 -3.63
CA LEU A 211 4.35 -3.79 -2.27
C LEU A 211 4.48 -5.32 -2.25
N SER A 212 3.43 -6.01 -2.68
CA SER A 212 3.34 -7.47 -2.64
C SER A 212 2.61 -8.02 -3.86
N ARG A 213 2.78 -9.32 -4.12
CA ARG A 213 1.93 -10.09 -5.05
C ARG A 213 0.91 -10.84 -4.23
N TYR A 214 -0.28 -11.09 -4.77
CA TYR A 214 -1.26 -11.98 -4.20
C TYR A 214 -1.72 -13.02 -5.20
N HIS A 215 -2.29 -14.11 -4.67
CA HIS A 215 -2.97 -15.14 -5.42
C HIS A 215 -4.28 -15.45 -4.70
N VAL A 216 -5.42 -15.36 -5.39
CA VAL A 216 -6.73 -15.75 -4.87
C VAL A 216 -7.20 -17.00 -5.61
N HIS A 217 -7.71 -17.98 -4.85
CA HIS A 217 -8.41 -19.14 -5.39
C HIS A 217 -9.88 -18.97 -5.07
N THR A 218 -10.71 -18.73 -6.08
CA THR A 218 -12.16 -18.63 -5.90
C THR A 218 -12.82 -19.88 -6.47
N THR A 219 -13.57 -20.58 -5.63
CA THR A 219 -14.53 -21.61 -6.06
C THR A 219 -15.79 -20.89 -6.51
N LEU A 220 -16.05 -20.91 -7.82
CA LEU A 220 -17.36 -20.49 -8.34
C LEU A 220 -18.35 -21.64 -8.07
N ASP A 221 -19.43 -21.35 -7.34
CA ASP A 221 -20.43 -22.32 -6.87
C ASP A 221 -21.22 -23.02 -8.01
N ASP A 222 -21.03 -22.61 -9.27
CA ASP A 222 -21.83 -23.07 -10.42
C ASP A 222 -21.04 -23.92 -11.43
N ASN A 223 -20.49 -25.08 -11.03
CA ASN A 223 -19.91 -26.10 -11.96
C ASN A 223 -18.87 -25.60 -13.00
N ARG A 224 -18.34 -24.38 -12.86
CA ARG A 224 -17.43 -23.72 -13.83
C ARG A 224 -15.93 -23.90 -13.51
N GLY A 225 -15.61 -24.67 -12.47
CA GLY A 225 -14.23 -24.94 -12.07
C GLY A 225 -13.65 -23.89 -11.11
N PHE A 226 -12.40 -24.10 -10.71
CA PHE A 226 -11.64 -23.17 -9.87
C PHE A 226 -11.14 -22.00 -10.73
N GLN A 227 -11.41 -20.76 -10.32
CA GLN A 227 -10.76 -19.60 -10.91
C GLN A 227 -9.62 -19.15 -10.01
N THR A 228 -8.44 -19.04 -10.59
CA THR A 228 -7.24 -18.52 -9.93
C THR A 228 -6.97 -17.13 -10.46
N SER A 229 -6.90 -16.15 -9.56
CA SER A 229 -6.51 -14.78 -9.87
C SER A 229 -5.15 -14.48 -9.25
N ASP A 230 -4.28 -13.85 -10.03
CA ASP A 230 -2.97 -13.37 -9.61
C ASP A 230 -2.90 -11.86 -9.79
N GLY A 231 -2.38 -11.17 -8.78
CA GLY A 231 -2.27 -9.72 -8.85
C GLY A 231 -1.20 -9.12 -7.96
N ILE A 232 -1.23 -7.79 -7.91
CA ILE A 232 -0.28 -6.96 -7.17
C ILE A 232 -1.00 -6.01 -6.24
N PHE A 233 -0.44 -5.84 -5.05
CA PHE A 233 -0.71 -4.70 -4.20
C PHE A 233 0.27 -3.60 -4.53
N VAL A 234 -0.26 -2.41 -4.74
CA VAL A 234 0.52 -1.22 -5.08
C VAL A 234 0.16 -0.07 -4.14
N LEU A 235 1.18 0.72 -3.79
CA LEU A 235 1.06 1.97 -3.05
C LEU A 235 1.06 3.13 -4.04
N ILE A 236 0.05 4.00 -4.00
CA ILE A 236 -0.01 5.17 -4.87
C ILE A 236 1.04 6.20 -4.43
N LEU A 237 1.84 6.69 -5.38
CA LEU A 237 2.95 7.62 -5.13
C LEU A 237 2.60 9.08 -5.42
N ASP A 238 1.53 9.37 -6.12
CA ASP A 238 1.21 10.73 -6.53
C ASP A 238 -0.28 11.05 -6.46
N GLY A 239 -0.57 12.35 -6.58
CA GLY A 239 -1.94 12.85 -6.59
C GLY A 239 -2.67 12.74 -5.24
N PRO A 240 -4.01 12.93 -5.27
CA PRO A 240 -4.85 12.99 -4.07
C PRO A 240 -4.93 11.69 -3.28
N SER A 241 -4.65 10.57 -3.93
CA SER A 241 -4.68 9.22 -3.35
C SER A 241 -3.31 8.72 -2.89
N ARG A 242 -2.29 9.59 -2.92
CA ARG A 242 -0.94 9.27 -2.47
C ARG A 242 -0.96 8.65 -1.07
N GLY A 243 -0.38 7.47 -0.94
CA GLY A 243 -0.33 6.71 0.32
C GLY A 243 -1.37 5.60 0.45
N GLN A 244 -2.43 5.62 -0.37
CA GLN A 244 -3.42 4.55 -0.41
C GLN A 244 -2.85 3.28 -1.05
N ILE A 245 -3.36 2.13 -0.63
CA ILE A 245 -2.98 0.81 -1.14
C ILE A 245 -4.17 0.19 -1.85
N HIS A 246 -3.88 -0.33 -3.03
CA HIS A 246 -4.88 -0.85 -3.96
C HIS A 246 -4.36 -2.12 -4.64
N ALA A 247 -5.26 -2.89 -5.24
CA ALA A 247 -4.96 -4.14 -5.92
C ALA A 247 -5.19 -4.03 -7.44
N TRP A 248 -4.34 -4.71 -8.23
CA TRP A 248 -4.53 -4.93 -9.66
C TRP A 248 -4.29 -6.39 -10.03
N GLU A 249 -5.21 -6.99 -10.81
CA GLU A 249 -5.01 -8.29 -11.48
C GLU A 249 -4.20 -8.08 -12.76
N THR A 250 -3.10 -8.85 -12.91
CA THR A 250 -2.20 -8.91 -14.08
C THR A 250 -2.18 -7.64 -14.95
N ASP A 251 -1.36 -6.66 -14.55
CA ASP A 251 -0.95 -5.41 -15.22
C ASP A 251 -2.03 -4.50 -15.84
N THR A 252 -3.31 -4.88 -15.88
CA THR A 252 -4.33 -4.12 -16.62
C THR A 252 -5.65 -3.92 -15.89
N TRP A 253 -5.99 -4.74 -14.89
CA TRP A 253 -7.32 -4.71 -14.29
C TRP A 253 -7.26 -4.26 -12.84
N TYR A 254 -8.00 -3.20 -12.52
CA TYR A 254 -8.14 -2.74 -11.15
C TYR A 254 -8.97 -3.75 -10.36
N ASP A 255 -8.45 -4.18 -9.21
CA ASP A 255 -9.05 -5.21 -8.36
C ASP A 255 -9.57 -4.65 -7.03
N GLY A 256 -9.38 -3.36 -6.76
CA GLY A 256 -10.04 -2.65 -5.67
C GLY A 256 -9.14 -1.92 -4.68
N PHE A 257 -9.79 -1.24 -3.74
CA PHE A 257 -9.16 -0.56 -2.61
C PHE A 257 -8.87 -1.55 -1.48
N GLU A 258 -7.69 -1.42 -0.86
CA GLU A 258 -7.20 -2.35 0.17
C GLU A 258 -6.95 -1.66 1.51
N ALA A 259 -6.39 -0.44 1.52
CA ALA A 259 -6.11 0.30 2.75
C ALA A 259 -5.91 1.80 2.49
N GLU A 260 -6.28 2.65 3.45
CA GLU A 260 -6.03 4.11 3.34
C GLU A 260 -4.54 4.44 3.47
N ASP A 261 -3.83 3.63 4.26
CA ASP A 261 -2.39 3.72 4.44
C ASP A 261 -1.77 2.35 4.75
N PHE A 262 -0.44 2.32 4.89
CA PHE A 262 0.30 1.11 5.21
C PHE A 262 -0.07 0.50 6.58
N TRP A 263 -0.66 1.27 7.49
CA TRP A 263 -1.03 0.78 8.81
C TRP A 263 -2.31 -0.03 8.86
N GLU A 264 -3.22 0.19 7.91
CA GLU A 264 -4.47 -0.55 7.77
C GLU A 264 -4.32 -1.80 6.91
N TRP A 265 -3.17 -1.95 6.24
CA TRP A 265 -2.96 -3.02 5.29
C TRP A 265 -2.68 -4.37 5.94
N ASN A 266 -3.70 -5.24 5.91
CA ASN A 266 -3.70 -6.56 6.56
C ASN A 266 -3.44 -7.72 5.58
N TYR A 267 -2.42 -7.60 4.73
CA TYR A 267 -2.01 -8.70 3.86
C TYR A 267 -1.26 -9.80 4.64
N LEU A 268 -1.51 -11.07 4.28
CA LEU A 268 -0.92 -12.27 4.88
C LEU A 268 -0.21 -13.11 3.81
#